data_AF-A0A534E259-F1
#
_entry.id   AF-A0A534E259-F1
#
_cell.length_a   1.000
_cell.length_b   1.000
_cell.length_c   1.000
_cell.angle_alpha   90.00
_cell.angle_beta   90.00
_cell.angle_gamma   90.00
#
_symmetry.space_group_name_H-M   'P 1'
#
loop_
_entity.id
_entity.type
_entity.pdbx_description
1 polymer ?
#
loop_
_entity_poly.entity_id
_entity_poly.type
_entity_poly.pdbx_seq_one_letter_code
_entity_poly.pdbx_strand_id
1 'polypeptide(L)'
;MISAGRDYERMQDYIVGRLSDDDSHAFEDRLLNDPGLVRELEQSLRLRDGLEQLREQGYFGKAVSRGMSPRIWVPALVAAAGAGVALFLWVHRDTSLHRGASASSVLMASLESRPAGVEPLIAAHFTFVSVRGNSTPDLDLPTGGVIEFRAAPVSRMTVPRYRVTLLRADPGESLQPLGTVAGLALSADGYLHGYADAARLRPGGYVLRVEPDAEVPGATDTFPFNLRARGAAPSHD
;
A
#
# COMPACT_ATOMS: atom_id res chain seq x y z
N MET A 1 -24.42 10.58 4.86
CA MET A 1 -23.11 11.00 4.30
C MET A 1 -22.71 10.13 3.10
N ILE A 2 -23.62 9.91 2.14
CA ILE A 2 -23.44 9.01 0.97
C ILE A 2 -23.28 9.84 -0.34
N SER A 3 -23.34 11.18 -0.26
CA SER A 3 -23.33 12.08 -1.41
C SER A 3 -21.93 12.30 -2.01
N ALA A 4 -20.93 12.61 -1.17
CA ALA A 4 -19.62 13.08 -1.64
C ALA A 4 -18.88 12.11 -2.59
N GLY A 5 -18.97 10.79 -2.36
CA GLY A 5 -18.34 9.79 -3.24
C GLY A 5 -19.02 9.70 -4.61
N ARG A 6 -20.35 9.83 -4.64
CA ARG A 6 -21.14 9.81 -5.88
C ARG A 6 -20.97 11.10 -6.69
N ASP A 7 -20.79 12.22 -6.00
CA ASP A 7 -20.56 13.52 -6.64
C ASP A 7 -19.20 13.56 -7.33
N TYR A 8 -18.18 12.90 -6.76
CA TYR A 8 -16.86 12.77 -7.37
C TYR A 8 -16.84 11.89 -8.64
N GLU A 9 -17.47 10.72 -8.61
CA GLU A 9 -17.60 9.86 -9.79
C GLU A 9 -18.34 10.58 -10.93
N ARG A 10 -19.43 11.27 -10.60
CA ARG A 10 -20.20 12.05 -11.57
C ARG A 10 -19.41 13.23 -12.14
N MET A 11 -18.56 13.86 -11.34
CA MET A 11 -17.63 14.90 -11.81
C MET A 11 -16.59 14.35 -12.80
N GLN A 12 -16.05 13.15 -12.55
CA GLN A 12 -15.12 12.50 -13.48
C GLN A 12 -15.80 12.18 -14.82
N ASP A 13 -17.02 11.65 -14.78
CA ASP A 13 -17.78 11.33 -16.00
C ASP A 13 -18.17 12.60 -16.77
N TYR A 14 -18.44 13.72 -16.10
CA TYR A 14 -18.64 15.03 -16.74
C TYR A 14 -17.38 15.51 -17.47
N ILE A 15 -16.23 15.50 -16.79
CA ILE A 15 -14.94 15.97 -17.34
C ILE A 15 -14.50 15.16 -18.57
N VAL A 16 -14.80 13.85 -18.58
CA VAL A 16 -14.45 12.94 -19.70
C VAL A 16 -15.55 12.90 -20.78
N GLY A 17 -16.66 13.61 -20.58
CA GLY A 17 -17.78 13.65 -21.54
C GLY A 17 -18.54 12.34 -21.66
N ARG A 18 -18.63 11.57 -20.57
CA ARG A 18 -19.31 10.26 -20.50
C ARG A 18 -20.71 10.33 -19.88
N LEU A 19 -21.13 11.50 -19.39
CA LEU A 19 -22.50 11.70 -18.91
C LEU A 19 -23.49 11.81 -20.08
N SER A 20 -24.69 11.32 -19.85
CA SER A 20 -25.82 11.59 -20.74
C SER A 20 -26.21 13.07 -20.66
N ASP A 21 -26.85 13.62 -21.70
CA ASP A 21 -27.24 15.03 -21.73
C ASP A 21 -28.16 15.41 -20.55
N ASP A 22 -29.08 14.52 -20.17
CA ASP A 22 -29.98 14.70 -19.02
C ASP A 22 -29.21 14.73 -17.69
N ASP A 23 -28.22 13.85 -17.52
CA ASP A 23 -27.38 13.82 -16.31
C ASP A 23 -26.40 15.00 -16.25
N SER A 24 -25.96 15.49 -17.41
CA SER A 24 -25.10 16.66 -17.54
C SER A 24 -25.83 17.92 -17.04
N HIS A 25 -27.06 18.14 -17.50
CA HIS A 25 -27.87 19.27 -17.04
C HIS A 25 -28.18 19.21 -15.54
N ALA A 26 -28.51 18.03 -15.02
CA ALA A 26 -28.74 17.84 -13.58
C ALA A 26 -27.48 18.09 -12.73
N PHE A 27 -26.29 17.83 -13.28
CA PHE A 27 -25.02 18.11 -12.63
C PHE A 27 -24.66 19.61 -12.69
N GLU A 28 -24.92 20.27 -13.82
CA GLU A 28 -24.72 21.71 -14.01
C GLU A 28 -25.60 22.55 -13.07
N ASP A 29 -26.88 22.20 -12.94
CA ASP A 29 -27.79 22.82 -11.96
C ASP A 29 -27.26 22.68 -10.53
N ARG A 30 -26.56 21.59 -10.24
CA ARG A 30 -25.98 21.36 -8.91
C ARG A 30 -24.70 22.17 -8.69
N LEU A 31 -23.87 22.32 -9.73
CA LEU A 31 -22.69 23.19 -9.70
C LEU A 31 -23.08 24.66 -9.44
N LEU A 32 -24.19 25.12 -10.01
CA LEU A 32 -24.70 26.48 -9.77
C LEU A 32 -25.14 26.71 -8.32
N ASN A 33 -25.58 25.65 -7.63
CA ASN A 33 -26.09 25.71 -6.26
C ASN A 33 -25.03 25.39 -5.19
N ASP A 34 -23.87 24.83 -5.56
CA ASP A 34 -22.81 24.46 -4.63
C ASP A 34 -21.43 25.03 -5.05
N PRO A 35 -21.01 26.15 -4.46
CA PRO A 35 -19.71 26.77 -4.77
C PRO A 35 -18.51 25.94 -4.29
N GLY A 36 -18.71 24.92 -3.44
CA GLY A 36 -17.67 23.98 -3.03
C GLY A 36 -17.31 23.02 -4.16
N LEU A 37 -18.33 22.43 -4.80
CA LEU A 37 -18.16 21.52 -5.95
C LEU A 37 -17.51 22.21 -7.15
N VAL A 38 -17.81 23.49 -7.37
CA VAL A 38 -17.15 24.30 -8.42
C VAL A 38 -15.64 24.40 -8.18
N ARG A 39 -15.20 24.62 -6.94
CA ARG A 39 -13.77 24.72 -6.61
C ARG A 39 -13.04 23.41 -6.83
N GLU A 40 -13.68 22.28 -6.50
CA GLU A 40 -13.11 20.95 -6.72
C GLU A 40 -12.98 20.65 -8.22
N LEU A 41 -13.98 21.02 -9.02
CA LEU A 41 -13.93 20.91 -10.48
C LEU A 41 -12.78 21.76 -11.06
N GLU A 42 -12.66 23.02 -10.68
CA GLU A 42 -11.57 23.91 -11.13
C GLU A 42 -10.18 23.37 -10.75
N GLN A 43 -10.03 22.84 -9.53
CA GLN A 43 -8.77 22.22 -9.08
C GLN A 43 -8.39 21.01 -9.94
N SER A 44 -9.37 20.16 -10.27
CA SER A 44 -9.15 18.99 -11.12
C SER A 44 -8.73 19.37 -12.54
N LEU A 45 -9.36 20.39 -13.13
CA LEU A 45 -9.02 20.89 -14.46
C LEU A 45 -7.62 21.52 -14.48
N ARG A 46 -7.28 22.36 -13.49
CA ARG A 46 -5.95 22.96 -13.38
C ARG A 46 -4.84 21.92 -13.22
N LEU A 47 -5.10 20.85 -12.48
CA LEU A 47 -4.15 19.74 -12.33
C LEU A 47 -3.93 19.02 -13.66
N ARG A 48 -5.01 18.74 -14.39
CA ARG A 48 -4.93 18.11 -15.72
C ARG A 48 -4.12 18.96 -16.68
N ASP A 49 -4.39 20.25 -16.77
CA ASP A 49 -3.66 21.17 -17.63
C ASP A 49 -2.17 21.24 -17.26
N GLY A 50 -1.84 21.23 -15.96
CA GLY A 50 -0.46 21.18 -15.49
C GLY A 50 0.27 19.87 -15.89
N LEU A 51 -0.43 18.73 -15.85
CA LEU A 51 0.11 17.45 -16.30
C LEU A 51 0.28 17.38 -17.81
N GLU A 52 -0.64 17.97 -18.58
CA GLU A 52 -0.50 18.07 -20.04
C GLU A 52 0.67 18.98 -20.43
N GLN A 53 0.85 20.10 -19.72
CA GLN A 53 1.99 20.99 -19.91
C GLN A 53 3.33 20.29 -19.60
N LEU A 54 3.40 19.47 -18.55
CA LEU A 54 4.60 18.67 -18.23
C LEU A 54 4.87 17.59 -19.29
N ARG A 55 3.81 17.01 -19.87
CA ARG A 55 3.91 16.05 -20.97
C ARG A 55 4.43 16.70 -22.24
N GLU A 56 3.91 17.88 -22.60
CA GLU A 56 4.37 18.67 -23.76
C GLU A 56 5.81 19.15 -23.61
N GLN A 57 6.25 19.45 -22.38
CA GLN A 57 7.64 19.79 -22.07
C GLN A 57 8.61 18.59 -22.11
N GLY A 58 8.13 17.40 -22.48
CA GLY A 58 8.97 16.22 -22.67
C GLY A 58 9.60 15.68 -21.38
N TYR A 59 9.07 16.06 -20.21
CA TYR A 59 9.62 15.70 -18.90
C TYR A 59 9.64 14.18 -18.67
N PHE A 60 8.72 13.45 -19.32
CA PHE A 60 8.63 11.99 -19.26
C PHE A 60 9.40 11.26 -20.40
N GLY A 61 10.07 11.99 -21.30
CA GLY A 61 10.60 11.44 -22.55
C GLY A 61 12.11 11.20 -22.61
N LYS A 62 12.90 11.52 -21.58
CA LYS A 62 14.37 11.44 -21.67
C LYS A 62 14.97 10.35 -20.78
N ALA A 63 14.81 9.11 -21.20
CA ALA A 63 15.75 8.05 -20.84
C ALA A 63 17.14 8.45 -21.37
N VAL A 64 18.04 8.88 -20.48
CA VAL A 64 19.42 9.20 -20.84
C VAL A 64 20.18 7.89 -21.05
N SER A 65 20.05 7.33 -22.25
CA SER A 65 21.08 6.46 -22.81
C SER A 65 22.22 7.35 -23.33
N ARG A 66 23.29 7.50 -22.55
CA ARG A 66 24.55 8.05 -23.07
C ARG A 66 25.69 7.16 -22.61
N GLY A 67 26.10 6.26 -23.51
CA GLY A 67 27.37 5.57 -23.38
C GLY A 67 28.53 6.56 -23.47
N MET A 68 29.54 6.39 -22.61
CA MET A 68 30.92 6.81 -22.87
C MET A 68 31.88 6.12 -21.88
N SER A 69 32.88 5.46 -22.49
CA SER A 69 34.14 4.84 -22.04
C SER A 69 34.57 4.88 -20.54
N PRO A 70 35.06 3.75 -19.97
CA PRO A 70 35.56 3.65 -18.60
C PRO A 70 37.09 3.74 -18.57
N ARG A 71 37.65 4.95 -18.53
CA ARG A 71 39.08 5.14 -18.17
C ARG A 71 39.38 6.63 -18.09
N ILE A 72 40.09 7.01 -17.03
CA ILE A 72 40.63 8.34 -16.72
C ILE A 72 39.63 9.17 -15.88
N TRP A 73 40.15 9.83 -14.83
CA TRP A 73 39.48 10.70 -13.84
C TRP A 73 39.18 10.13 -12.44
N VAL A 74 40.01 9.18 -12.00
CA VAL A 74 40.53 9.19 -10.62
C VAL A 74 41.72 10.18 -10.69
N PRO A 75 41.80 11.33 -9.98
CA PRO A 75 41.31 11.63 -8.62
C PRO A 75 40.94 13.13 -8.40
N ALA A 76 39.65 13.52 -8.32
CA ALA A 76 39.29 14.90 -7.93
C ALA A 76 37.89 15.02 -7.31
N LEU A 77 37.48 14.05 -6.48
CA LEU A 77 36.13 14.03 -5.88
C LEU A 77 36.15 13.46 -4.45
N VAL A 78 37.07 13.94 -3.60
CA VAL A 78 37.22 13.43 -2.21
C VAL A 78 36.71 14.40 -1.13
N ALA A 79 36.30 15.63 -1.44
CA ALA A 79 35.88 16.58 -0.38
C ALA A 79 34.40 17.03 -0.41
N ALA A 80 33.63 16.73 -1.46
CA ALA A 80 32.21 17.11 -1.55
C ALA A 80 31.28 15.91 -1.88
N ALA A 81 31.73 14.70 -1.59
CA ALA A 81 30.99 13.44 -1.77
C ALA A 81 30.70 12.70 -0.45
N GLY A 82 30.90 13.36 0.71
CA GLY A 82 30.61 12.77 2.02
C GLY A 82 29.14 12.88 2.45
N ALA A 83 28.48 14.01 2.18
CA ALA A 83 27.13 14.26 2.67
C ALA A 83 26.04 13.53 1.85
N GLY A 84 26.23 13.36 0.54
CA GLY A 84 25.27 12.66 -0.32
C GLY A 84 25.32 11.14 -0.17
N VAL A 85 26.52 10.57 -0.01
CA VAL A 85 26.70 9.13 0.18
C VAL A 85 26.28 8.70 1.59
N ALA A 86 26.47 9.53 2.61
CA ALA A 86 25.98 9.25 3.96
C ALA A 86 24.43 9.25 4.02
N LEU A 87 23.74 10.17 3.34
CA LEU A 87 22.27 10.20 3.32
C LEU A 87 21.68 9.08 2.45
N PHE A 88 22.31 8.77 1.30
CA PHE A 88 21.90 7.65 0.45
C PHE A 88 22.11 6.30 1.14
N LEU A 89 23.23 6.11 1.85
CA LEU A 89 23.48 4.91 2.65
C LEU A 89 22.66 4.84 3.93
N TRP A 90 22.19 5.96 4.48
CA TRP A 90 21.30 5.96 5.66
C TRP A 90 19.87 5.61 5.28
N VAL A 91 19.31 6.22 4.22
CA VAL A 91 18.00 5.85 3.66
C VAL A 91 17.99 4.42 3.11
N HIS A 92 19.13 3.91 2.63
CA HIS A 92 19.25 2.52 2.20
C HIS A 92 19.77 1.57 3.28
N ARG A 93 20.10 2.01 4.50
CA ARG A 93 20.62 1.11 5.55
C ARG A 93 19.56 0.15 6.06
N ASP A 94 18.31 0.60 6.15
CA ASP A 94 17.20 -0.26 6.55
C ASP A 94 16.80 -1.26 5.46
N THR A 95 17.13 -0.99 4.19
CA THR A 95 16.87 -1.92 3.08
C THR A 95 18.04 -2.86 2.77
N SER A 96 19.28 -2.54 3.21
CA SER A 96 20.49 -3.26 2.80
C SER A 96 21.07 -4.24 3.84
N LEU A 97 20.66 -4.18 5.11
CA LEU A 97 21.00 -5.23 6.09
C LEU A 97 20.12 -6.50 5.96
N HIS A 98 19.12 -6.51 5.08
CA HIS A 98 18.33 -7.70 4.75
C HIS A 98 18.59 -8.25 3.34
N ARG A 99 19.60 -7.74 2.61
CA ARG A 99 20.06 -8.34 1.33
C ARG A 99 21.00 -9.54 1.55
N GLY A 100 20.67 -10.33 2.57
CA GLY A 100 21.37 -11.55 2.99
C GLY A 100 20.40 -12.72 3.20
N ALA A 101 19.28 -12.74 2.50
CA ALA A 101 18.54 -13.95 2.23
C ALA A 101 17.66 -13.67 1.02
N SER A 102 17.63 -14.58 0.06
CA SER A 102 16.49 -14.70 -0.84
C SER A 102 15.29 -15.12 0.05
N ALA A 103 14.74 -14.17 0.79
CA ALA A 103 13.56 -14.38 1.61
C ALA A 103 12.40 -14.43 0.63
N SER A 104 11.98 -15.65 0.31
CA SER A 104 10.70 -15.88 -0.35
C SER A 104 9.66 -15.04 0.41
N SER A 105 9.14 -13.97 -0.19
CA SER A 105 8.13 -13.12 0.47
C SER A 105 6.89 -13.96 0.70
N VAL A 106 6.41 -14.07 1.95
CA VAL A 106 5.17 -14.81 2.25
C VAL A 106 3.93 -14.00 1.85
N LEU A 107 4.04 -12.67 1.87
CA LEU A 107 2.96 -11.73 1.57
C LEU A 107 2.98 -11.32 0.08
N MET A 108 1.79 -11.22 -0.52
CA MET A 108 1.54 -10.85 -1.92
C MET A 108 0.43 -9.79 -2.02
N ALA A 109 0.50 -8.93 -3.04
CA ALA A 109 -0.48 -7.85 -3.30
C ALA A 109 -1.72 -8.31 -4.07
N SER A 110 -1.55 -9.30 -4.95
CA SER A 110 -2.61 -9.91 -5.77
C SER A 110 -2.36 -11.41 -5.90
N LEU A 111 -3.43 -12.15 -6.13
CA LEU A 111 -3.43 -13.58 -6.41
C LEU A 111 -2.90 -13.91 -7.82
N GLU A 112 -2.89 -12.94 -8.75
CA GLU A 112 -2.45 -13.13 -10.15
C GLU A 112 -0.94 -13.37 -10.31
N SER A 113 -0.16 -13.12 -9.28
CA SER A 113 1.29 -13.36 -9.28
C SER A 113 1.66 -14.86 -9.19
N ARG A 114 0.70 -15.79 -9.17
CA ARG A 114 0.90 -17.24 -9.09
C ARG A 114 0.81 -17.88 -10.50
N PRO A 115 1.58 -18.94 -10.82
CA PRO A 115 1.50 -19.61 -12.12
C PRO A 115 0.06 -20.00 -12.49
N ALA A 116 -0.33 -19.66 -13.72
CA ALA A 116 -1.69 -19.80 -14.24
C ALA A 116 -2.15 -21.27 -14.28
N GLY A 117 -3.38 -21.53 -13.82
CA GLY A 117 -4.06 -22.82 -14.04
C GLY A 117 -4.90 -23.36 -12.88
N VAL A 118 -4.82 -22.78 -11.68
CA VAL A 118 -5.64 -23.18 -10.52
C VAL A 118 -6.20 -21.91 -9.87
N GLU A 119 -7.53 -21.79 -9.82
CA GLU A 119 -8.19 -20.70 -9.11
C GLU A 119 -7.77 -20.73 -7.62
N PRO A 120 -7.23 -19.64 -7.06
CA PRO A 120 -6.73 -19.64 -5.69
C PRO A 120 -7.88 -19.90 -4.71
N LEU A 121 -7.83 -21.02 -3.99
CA LEU A 121 -8.77 -21.28 -2.91
C LEU A 121 -8.44 -20.36 -1.71
N ILE A 122 -9.26 -19.33 -1.50
CA ILE A 122 -9.20 -18.52 -0.28
C ILE A 122 -9.72 -19.37 0.88
N ALA A 123 -8.82 -19.77 1.76
CA ALA A 123 -9.10 -20.67 2.89
C ALA A 123 -9.53 -19.91 4.16
N ALA A 124 -9.13 -18.64 4.30
CA ALA A 124 -9.52 -17.79 5.42
C ALA A 124 -9.45 -16.29 5.07
N HIS A 125 -10.29 -15.51 5.74
CA HIS A 125 -10.30 -14.05 5.67
C HIS A 125 -10.05 -13.51 7.08
N PHE A 126 -8.97 -12.76 7.26
CA PHE A 126 -8.65 -12.11 8.53
C PHE A 126 -8.80 -10.60 8.36
N THR A 127 -9.70 -10.02 9.14
CA THR A 127 -10.01 -8.59 9.07
C THR A 127 -9.45 -7.89 10.29
N PHE A 128 -8.59 -6.90 10.04
CA PHE A 128 -7.89 -6.12 11.03
C PHE A 128 -8.45 -4.71 11.02
N VAL A 129 -9.12 -4.35 12.12
CA VAL A 129 -9.69 -3.04 12.36
C VAL A 129 -9.23 -2.55 13.73
N SER A 130 -8.97 -1.26 13.84
CA SER A 130 -8.61 -0.69 15.14
C SER A 130 -9.83 -0.63 16.03
N VAL A 131 -9.73 -1.25 17.21
CA VAL A 131 -10.75 -1.23 18.26
C VAL A 131 -10.16 -0.62 19.53
N ARG A 132 -11.00 0.00 20.36
CA ARG A 132 -10.54 0.50 21.67
C ARG A 132 -10.31 -0.71 22.58
N GLY A 133 -9.06 -0.92 22.99
CA GLY A 133 -8.66 -2.02 23.86
C GLY A 133 -7.44 -2.75 23.29
N ASN A 134 -6.67 -3.39 24.16
CA ASN A 134 -5.49 -4.14 23.76
C ASN A 134 -5.80 -5.64 23.85
N SER A 135 -6.29 -6.22 22.75
CA SER A 135 -6.54 -7.66 22.63
C SER A 135 -5.67 -8.25 21.53
N THR A 136 -5.08 -9.41 21.78
CA THR A 136 -4.37 -10.21 20.78
C THR A 136 -5.26 -11.39 20.40
N PRO A 137 -6.07 -11.29 19.33
CA PRO A 137 -6.99 -12.35 18.94
C PRO A 137 -6.24 -13.61 18.51
N ASP A 138 -6.82 -14.77 18.85
CA ASP A 138 -6.39 -16.06 18.34
C ASP A 138 -7.18 -16.41 17.07
N LEU A 139 -6.47 -16.66 15.98
CA LEU A 139 -7.03 -17.00 14.66
C LEU A 139 -6.59 -18.41 14.27
N ASP A 140 -7.51 -19.17 13.66
CA ASP A 140 -7.21 -20.52 13.18
C ASP A 140 -6.38 -20.47 11.89
N LEU A 141 -5.18 -21.06 11.92
CA LEU A 141 -4.34 -21.28 10.76
C LEU A 141 -4.91 -22.42 9.90
N PRO A 142 -5.32 -22.15 8.64
CA PRO A 142 -5.71 -23.19 7.71
C PRO A 142 -4.53 -24.12 7.38
N THR A 143 -4.83 -25.39 7.09
CA THR A 143 -3.81 -26.40 6.73
C THR A 143 -3.21 -26.18 5.33
N GLY A 144 -3.85 -25.36 4.50
CA GLY A 144 -3.41 -25.01 3.15
C GLY A 144 -4.33 -23.95 2.53
N GLY A 145 -4.02 -23.54 1.30
CA GLY A 145 -4.73 -22.47 0.59
C GLY A 145 -4.20 -21.07 0.92
N VAL A 146 -4.93 -20.05 0.50
CA VAL A 146 -4.52 -18.65 0.68
C VAL A 146 -5.31 -18.01 1.83
N ILE A 147 -4.60 -17.27 2.67
CA ILE A 147 -5.17 -16.38 3.67
C ILE A 147 -5.21 -14.97 3.10
N GLU A 148 -6.38 -14.35 3.14
CA GLU A 148 -6.54 -12.94 2.83
C GLU A 148 -6.49 -12.11 4.13
N PHE A 149 -5.56 -11.17 4.19
CA PHE A 149 -5.44 -10.15 5.22
C PHE A 149 -6.10 -8.87 4.71
N ARG A 150 -7.17 -8.46 5.38
CA ARG A 150 -7.90 -7.22 5.12
C ARG A 150 -7.63 -6.26 6.24
N ALA A 151 -6.98 -5.13 5.97
CA ALA A 151 -6.65 -4.15 7.00
C ALA A 151 -7.29 -2.79 6.70
N ALA A 152 -7.96 -2.21 7.70
CA ALA A 152 -8.47 -0.85 7.61
C ALA A 152 -7.49 0.10 8.31
N PRO A 153 -6.77 0.96 7.56
CA PRO A 153 -5.90 1.97 8.17
C PRO A 153 -6.74 3.00 8.95
N VAL A 154 -6.27 3.37 10.13
CA VAL A 154 -6.91 4.36 11.01
C VAL A 154 -6.72 5.77 10.45
N SER A 155 -5.51 6.04 9.98
CA SER A 155 -5.19 7.29 9.30
C SER A 155 -5.52 7.16 7.82
N ARG A 156 -6.74 7.55 7.44
CA ARG A 156 -7.10 7.77 6.03
C ARG A 156 -6.40 9.03 5.55
N MET A 157 -5.13 8.89 5.19
CA MET A 157 -4.34 9.98 4.67
C MET A 157 -4.80 10.35 3.27
N THR A 158 -4.57 11.60 2.88
CA THR A 158 -4.62 12.08 1.49
C THR A 158 -3.57 11.43 0.58
N VAL A 159 -2.69 10.58 1.12
CA VAL A 159 -1.70 9.81 0.37
C VAL A 159 -2.31 8.44 0.02
N PRO A 160 -2.38 8.05 -1.27
CA PRO A 160 -3.22 6.93 -1.71
C PRO A 160 -2.57 5.55 -1.55
N ARG A 161 -1.37 5.45 -0.96
CA ARG A 161 -0.57 4.23 -0.98
C ARG A 161 -0.04 3.86 0.40
N TYR A 162 -0.19 2.59 0.71
CA TYR A 162 0.17 1.98 1.98
C TYR A 162 1.11 0.81 1.74
N ARG A 163 1.85 0.51 2.80
CA ARG A 163 2.70 -0.64 2.98
C ARG A 163 2.12 -1.51 4.08
N VAL A 164 2.01 -2.79 3.78
CA VAL A 164 1.60 -3.82 4.72
C VAL A 164 2.79 -4.75 4.94
N THR A 165 3.19 -4.92 6.20
CA THR A 165 4.26 -5.83 6.59
C THR A 165 3.70 -6.86 7.56
N LEU A 166 3.90 -8.14 7.24
CA LEU A 166 3.63 -9.24 8.17
C LEU A 166 4.91 -9.55 8.95
N LEU A 167 4.86 -9.43 10.26
CA LEU A 167 5.96 -9.75 11.16
C LEU A 167 5.60 -10.95 12.04
N ARG A 168 6.60 -11.76 12.33
CA ARG A 168 6.55 -12.78 13.36
C ARG A 168 6.99 -12.19 14.69
N ALA A 169 6.27 -12.54 15.75
CA ALA A 169 6.50 -12.10 17.12
C ALA A 169 6.70 -13.33 18.02
N ASP A 170 7.92 -13.87 18.04
CA ASP A 170 8.27 -14.94 18.96
C ASP A 170 8.67 -14.35 20.34
N PRO A 171 8.27 -14.97 21.46
CA PRO A 171 8.57 -14.47 22.79
C PRO A 171 10.07 -14.32 23.03
N GLY A 172 10.51 -13.11 23.37
CA GLY A 172 11.92 -12.81 23.68
C GLY A 172 12.81 -12.57 22.45
N GLU A 173 12.26 -12.61 21.23
CA GLU A 173 12.97 -12.30 20.00
C GLU A 173 12.51 -10.98 19.39
N SER A 174 13.36 -10.35 18.56
CA SER A 174 12.94 -9.17 17.81
C SER A 174 11.96 -9.54 16.71
N LEU A 175 11.03 -8.63 16.40
CA LEU A 175 10.05 -8.85 15.33
C LEU A 175 10.73 -9.17 14.00
N GLN A 176 10.44 -10.35 13.44
CA GLN A 176 11.03 -10.81 12.18
C GLN A 176 10.07 -10.54 11.01
N PRO A 177 10.45 -9.74 10.00
CA PRO A 177 9.61 -9.53 8.83
C PRO A 177 9.53 -10.81 7.98
N LEU A 178 8.32 -11.29 7.71
CA LEU A 178 8.05 -12.45 6.84
C LEU A 178 7.66 -12.06 5.40
N GLY A 179 7.25 -10.81 5.21
CA GLY A 179 6.94 -10.25 3.91
C GLY A 179 6.42 -8.83 4.04
N THR A 180 6.74 -8.02 3.04
CA THR A 180 6.28 -6.63 2.91
C THR A 180 5.71 -6.44 1.52
N VAL A 181 4.54 -5.83 1.46
CA VAL A 181 3.90 -5.40 0.22
C VAL A 181 3.70 -3.89 0.31
N ALA A 182 4.23 -3.17 -0.67
CA ALA A 182 4.14 -1.71 -0.79
C ALA A 182 3.27 -1.32 -1.99
N GLY A 183 2.87 -0.06 -2.08
CA GLY A 183 2.07 0.47 -3.17
C GLY A 183 0.59 0.07 -3.11
N LEU A 184 0.11 -0.42 -1.97
CA LEU A 184 -1.28 -0.85 -1.83
C LEU A 184 -2.21 0.36 -1.75
N ALA A 185 -3.21 0.39 -2.62
CA ALA A 185 -4.31 1.34 -2.50
C ALA A 185 -5.46 0.70 -1.72
N LEU A 186 -6.28 1.53 -1.08
CA LEU A 186 -7.54 1.08 -0.53
C LEU A 186 -8.45 0.57 -1.65
N SER A 187 -9.03 -0.60 -1.44
CA SER A 187 -10.06 -1.15 -2.30
C SER A 187 -11.39 -0.44 -2.07
N ALA A 188 -12.38 -0.69 -2.94
CA ALA A 188 -13.70 -0.10 -2.87
C ALA A 188 -14.45 -0.44 -1.56
N ASP A 189 -14.09 -1.54 -0.91
CA ASP A 189 -14.62 -1.95 0.39
C ASP A 189 -13.98 -1.21 1.58
N GLY A 190 -12.98 -0.36 1.32
CA GLY A 190 -12.26 0.41 2.33
C GLY A 190 -11.14 -0.34 3.03
N TYR A 191 -10.71 -1.50 2.52
CA TYR A 191 -9.62 -2.29 3.08
C TYR A 191 -8.39 -2.33 2.15
N LEU A 192 -7.23 -2.54 2.76
CA LEU A 192 -6.02 -3.00 2.09
C LEU A 192 -6.05 -4.53 2.06
N HIS A 193 -5.79 -5.11 0.89
CA HIS A 193 -5.76 -6.56 0.71
C HIS A 193 -4.32 -7.04 0.56
N GLY A 194 -3.93 -7.98 1.41
CA GLY A 194 -2.70 -8.73 1.30
C GLY A 194 -2.99 -10.23 1.37
N TYR A 195 -2.20 -11.03 0.68
CA TYR A 195 -2.42 -12.47 0.59
C TYR A 195 -1.19 -13.23 1.08
N ALA A 196 -1.38 -14.33 1.80
CA ALA A 196 -0.30 -15.25 2.13
C ALA A 196 -0.71 -16.70 1.90
N ASP A 197 0.24 -17.53 1.50
CA ASP A 197 0.05 -18.98 1.47
C ASP A 197 0.10 -19.53 2.91
N ALA A 198 -0.98 -20.18 3.35
CA ALA A 198 -1.12 -20.71 4.71
C ALA A 198 -0.02 -21.73 5.04
N ALA A 199 0.44 -22.51 4.05
CA ALA A 199 1.48 -23.53 4.24
C ALA A 199 2.85 -22.93 4.59
N ARG A 200 3.03 -21.62 4.40
CA ARG A 200 4.27 -20.89 4.69
C ARG A 200 4.25 -20.23 6.06
N LEU A 201 3.11 -20.27 6.75
CA LEU A 201 2.94 -19.76 8.10
C LEU A 201 2.95 -20.92 9.10
N ARG A 202 3.33 -20.62 10.34
CA ARG A 202 3.33 -21.58 11.45
C ARG A 202 2.48 -21.05 12.61
N PRO A 203 1.94 -21.91 13.47
CA PRO A 203 1.31 -21.44 14.70
C PRO A 203 2.29 -20.59 15.54
N GLY A 204 1.81 -19.51 16.15
CA GLY A 204 2.64 -18.56 16.90
C GLY A 204 2.09 -17.14 16.91
N GLY A 205 2.86 -16.21 17.48
CA GLY A 205 2.52 -14.78 17.55
C GLY A 205 2.93 -14.03 16.28
N TYR A 206 2.09 -13.10 15.85
CA TYR A 206 2.28 -12.29 14.66
C TYR A 206 1.84 -10.85 14.90
N VAL A 207 2.37 -9.97 14.06
CA VAL A 207 1.98 -8.57 13.99
C VAL A 207 1.76 -8.21 12.53
N LEU A 208 0.56 -7.73 12.20
CA LEU A 208 0.31 -7.05 10.93
C LEU A 208 0.56 -5.56 11.13
N ARG A 209 1.55 -5.01 10.44
CA ARG A 209 1.85 -3.58 10.45
C ARG A 209 1.38 -2.94 9.17
N VAL A 210 0.68 -1.82 9.29
CA VAL A 210 0.20 -0.99 8.19
C VAL A 210 0.75 0.41 8.37
N GLU A 211 1.39 0.93 7.33
CA GLU A 211 2.00 2.25 7.33
C GLU A 211 1.81 2.91 5.96
N PRO A 212 1.64 4.23 5.87
CA PRO A 212 1.70 4.94 4.59
C PRO A 212 3.04 4.70 3.90
N ASP A 213 3.05 4.62 2.57
CA ASP A 213 4.30 4.50 1.82
C ASP A 213 5.16 5.76 1.89
N ALA A 214 4.51 6.92 2.04
CA ALA A 214 5.19 8.15 2.38
C ALA A 214 5.51 8.14 3.87
N GLU A 215 6.73 8.51 4.23
CA GLU A 215 7.14 8.57 5.64
C GLU A 215 6.34 9.68 6.35
N VAL A 216 5.40 9.25 7.20
CA VAL A 216 4.54 10.13 7.99
C VAL A 216 4.69 9.71 9.45
N PRO A 217 5.36 10.52 10.29
CA PRO A 217 5.55 10.19 11.69
C PRO A 217 4.23 9.92 12.42
N GLY A 218 4.17 8.81 13.14
CA GLY A 218 3.00 8.43 13.95
C GLY A 218 1.83 7.83 13.19
N ALA A 219 1.94 7.59 11.88
CA ALA A 219 0.90 6.98 11.06
C ALA A 219 1.07 5.46 10.90
N THR A 220 1.44 4.74 11.96
CA THR A 220 1.63 3.28 11.92
C THR A 220 0.53 2.58 12.70
N ASP A 221 -0.26 1.78 12.00
CA ASP A 221 -1.25 0.90 12.60
C ASP A 221 -0.64 -0.49 12.81
N THR A 222 -0.81 -1.04 14.01
CA THR A 222 -0.24 -2.33 14.40
C THR A 222 -1.33 -3.22 14.95
N PHE A 223 -1.45 -4.42 14.39
CA PHE A 223 -2.46 -5.40 14.76
C PHE A 223 -1.76 -6.69 15.22
N PRO A 224 -1.57 -6.89 16.53
CA PRO A 224 -1.06 -8.16 17.05
C PRO A 224 -2.14 -9.24 16.93
N PHE A 225 -1.75 -10.48 16.62
CA PHE A 225 -2.63 -11.64 16.60
C PHE A 225 -1.83 -12.93 16.77
N ASN A 226 -2.49 -14.02 17.16
CA ASN A 226 -1.89 -15.34 17.21
C ASN A 226 -2.51 -16.23 16.13
N LEU A 227 -1.69 -17.08 15.53
CA LEU A 227 -2.14 -18.19 14.70
C LEU A 227 -2.09 -19.48 15.51
N ARG A 228 -3.21 -20.19 15.61
CA ARG A 228 -3.29 -21.51 16.24
C ARG A 228 -3.52 -22.57 15.18
N ALA A 229 -3.00 -23.78 15.39
CA ALA A 229 -3.38 -24.89 14.52
C ALA A 229 -4.89 -25.12 14.64
N ARG A 230 -5.59 -25.23 13.51
CA ARG A 230 -7.04 -25.44 13.47
C ARG A 230 -7.43 -26.63 14.37
N GLY A 231 -8.29 -26.37 15.37
CA GLY A 231 -8.73 -27.38 16.35
C GLY A 231 -7.95 -27.41 17.67
N ALA A 232 -7.01 -26.49 17.89
CA ALA A 232 -6.41 -26.29 19.21
C ALA A 232 -7.43 -25.58 20.14
N ALA A 233 -7.77 -26.21 21.26
CA ALA A 233 -8.71 -25.66 22.24
C ALA A 233 -8.23 -24.29 22.76
N PRO A 234 -9.16 -23.35 23.08
CA PRO A 234 -8.80 -22.11 23.74
C PRO A 234 -8.21 -22.42 25.12
N SER A 235 -7.01 -21.91 25.36
CA SER A 235 -6.39 -21.87 26.68
C SER A 235 -7.06 -20.74 27.46
N HIS A 236 -8.05 -21.09 28.29
CA HIS A 236 -8.55 -20.20 29.33
C HIS A 236 -7.49 -20.15 30.45
N ASP A 237 -6.92 -18.97 30.66
CA ASP A 237 -6.28 -18.58 31.93
C ASP A 237 -7.24 -17.64 32.67
#